data_AF-A0A661FUA8-F1
#
_entry.id   AF-A0A661FUA8-F1
#
_cell.length_a   1.000
_cell.length_b   1.000
_cell.length_c   1.000
_cell.angle_alpha   90.00
_cell.angle_beta   90.00
_cell.angle_gamma   90.00
#
_symmetry.space_group_name_H-M   'P 1'
#
loop_
_entity.id
_entity.type
_entity.pdbx_description
1 polymer ?
#
loop_
_entity_poly.entity_id
_entity_poly.type
_entity_poly.pdbx_seq_one_letter_code
_entity_poly.pdbx_strand_id
1 'polypeptide(L)'
;MADFPLPLTEMFGHWGSYGVYLLIGIAFGAILEVAGFGNSLKLAAQFYFKDLTVFKVMFTAIIVAATLIFLASGLGLLDYNLIWVPPTYLWPGIVGGLIMGVGFVVGGFCPGTSLVA
;
A
#
# COMPACT_ATOMS: atom_id res chain seq x y z
N MET A 1 -4.55 19.23 19.59
CA MET A 1 -3.19 18.65 19.64
C MET A 1 -3.33 17.25 19.09
N ALA A 2 -2.72 16.95 17.95
CA ALA A 2 -2.85 15.64 17.34
C ALA A 2 -1.91 14.67 18.06
N ASP A 3 -2.48 13.62 18.65
CA ASP A 3 -1.75 12.57 19.40
C ASP A 3 -1.13 11.49 18.49
N PHE A 4 -1.29 11.59 17.16
CA PHE A 4 -0.55 10.78 16.19
C PHE A 4 0.73 11.50 15.79
N PRO A 5 1.90 10.91 16.05
CA PRO A 5 2.19 9.48 16.12
C PRO A 5 2.11 8.96 17.55
N LEU A 6 1.29 7.93 17.79
CA LEU A 6 1.24 7.27 19.09
C LEU A 6 2.65 6.73 19.40
N PRO A 7 3.26 7.06 20.55
CA PRO A 7 4.50 6.45 21.00
C PRO A 7 4.18 5.04 21.50
N LEU A 8 3.84 4.13 20.57
CA LEU A 8 3.50 2.72 20.83
C LEU A 8 4.61 2.01 21.63
N THR A 9 5.85 2.46 21.42
CA THR A 9 7.02 1.97 22.14
C THR A 9 7.05 2.42 23.60
N GLU A 10 6.58 3.63 23.92
CA GLU A 10 6.52 4.13 25.31
C GLU A 10 5.26 3.64 26.04
N MET A 11 4.13 3.49 25.33
CA MET A 11 2.86 3.06 25.92
C MET A 11 2.73 1.53 26.10
N PHE A 12 3.28 0.73 25.18
CA PHE A 12 3.12 -0.72 25.14
C PHE A 12 4.45 -1.51 25.21
N GLY A 13 5.58 -0.81 25.28
CA GLY A 13 6.92 -1.40 25.21
C GLY A 13 7.27 -1.92 23.81
N HIS A 14 8.55 -2.24 23.58
CA HIS A 14 9.03 -2.75 22.29
C HIS A 14 8.25 -3.99 21.84
N TRP A 15 8.00 -4.93 22.75
CA TRP A 15 7.29 -6.18 22.45
C TRP A 15 5.84 -5.97 22.00
N GLY A 16 5.10 -5.07 22.68
CA GLY A 16 3.73 -4.73 22.30
C GLY A 16 3.66 -4.01 20.96
N SER A 17 4.60 -3.10 20.69
CA SER A 17 4.68 -2.40 19.40
C SER A 17 4.93 -3.36 18.23
N TYR A 18 5.82 -4.35 18.38
CA TYR A 18 6.04 -5.37 17.36
C TYR A 18 4.81 -6.24 17.11
N GLY A 19 4.05 -6.57 18.17
CA GLY A 19 2.79 -7.30 18.04
C GLY A 19 1.75 -6.54 17.21
N VAL A 20 1.60 -5.23 17.44
CA VAL A 20 0.69 -4.37 16.67
C VAL A 20 1.11 -4.31 15.20
N TYR A 21 2.40 -4.11 14.91
CA TYR A 21 2.90 -4.09 13.53
C TYR A 21 2.68 -5.42 12.82
N LEU A 22 2.88 -6.54 13.52
CA LEU A 22 2.65 -7.88 12.98
C LEU A 22 1.17 -8.13 12.68
N LEU A 23 0.26 -7.70 13.56
CA LEU A 23 -1.19 -7.81 13.32
C LEU A 23 -1.64 -6.98 12.11
N ILE A 24 -1.13 -5.76 11.97
CA ILE A 24 -1.41 -4.90 10.81
C ILE A 24 -0.88 -5.58 9.52
N GLY A 25 0.32 -6.16 9.57
CA GLY A 25 0.91 -6.89 8.44
C GLY A 25 0.09 -8.12 8.03
N ILE A 26 -0.39 -8.92 8.99
CA ILE A 26 -1.25 -10.08 8.72
C ILE A 26 -2.59 -9.64 8.14
N ALA A 27 -3.22 -8.61 8.71
CA ALA A 27 -4.48 -8.08 8.21
C ALA A 27 -4.34 -7.56 6.78
N PHE A 28 -3.24 -6.86 6.48
CA PHE A 28 -2.91 -6.40 5.13
C PHE A 28 -2.75 -7.57 4.15
N GLY A 29 -1.98 -8.60 4.52
CA GLY A 29 -1.81 -9.81 3.71
C GLY A 29 -3.14 -10.54 3.43
N ALA A 30 -3.99 -10.69 4.45
CA ALA A 30 -5.31 -11.33 4.29
C ALA A 30 -6.21 -10.57 3.31
N ILE A 31 -6.20 -9.24 3.34
CA ILE A 31 -6.98 -8.40 2.41
C ILE A 31 -6.47 -8.58 0.96
N LEU A 32 -5.15 -8.66 0.76
CA LEU A 32 -4.56 -8.87 -0.58
C LEU A 32 -4.92 -10.24 -1.15
N GLU A 33 -4.94 -11.27 -0.32
CA GLU A 33 -5.35 -12.62 -0.72
C GLU A 33 -6.83 -12.66 -1.12
N VAL A 34 -7.70 -12.05 -0.31
CA VAL A 34 -9.15 -11.93 -0.62
C VAL A 34 -9.39 -11.12 -1.90
N ALA A 35 -8.60 -10.09 -2.15
CA ALA A 35 -8.67 -9.31 -3.38
C ALA A 35 -8.17 -10.08 -4.62
N GLY A 36 -7.61 -11.28 -4.45
CA GLY A 36 -7.25 -12.19 -5.55
C GLY A 36 -5.92 -11.85 -6.21
N PHE A 37 -5.03 -11.11 -5.52
CA PHE A 37 -3.68 -10.80 -6.01
C PHE A 37 -2.74 -12.01 -5.98
N GLY A 38 -3.10 -13.12 -5.33
CA GLY A 38 -2.34 -14.38 -5.32
C GLY A 38 -2.38 -15.17 -6.65
N ASN A 39 -3.26 -14.82 -7.59
CA ASN A 39 -3.39 -15.54 -8.86
C ASN A 39 -2.73 -14.78 -10.02
N SER A 40 -1.58 -15.25 -10.49
CA SER A 40 -0.81 -14.67 -11.61
C SER A 40 -1.60 -14.55 -12.91
N LEU A 41 -2.58 -15.44 -13.15
CA LEU A 41 -3.43 -15.36 -14.35
C LEU A 41 -4.35 -14.13 -14.31
N LYS A 42 -4.86 -13.75 -13.13
CA LYS A 42 -5.67 -12.51 -12.97
C LYS A 42 -4.82 -11.26 -13.16
N LEU A 43 -3.55 -11.30 -12.72
CA LEU A 43 -2.62 -10.18 -12.88
C LEU A 43 -2.18 -10.01 -14.33
N ALA A 44 -1.86 -11.10 -15.02
CA ALA A 44 -1.53 -11.08 -16.44
C ALA A 44 -2.74 -10.63 -17.29
N ALA A 45 -3.96 -11.02 -16.91
CA ALA A 45 -5.19 -10.64 -17.62
C ALA A 45 -5.45 -9.12 -17.66
N GLN A 46 -4.87 -8.34 -16.74
CA GLN A 46 -4.89 -6.87 -16.79
C GLN A 46 -4.19 -6.34 -18.04
N PHE A 47 -3.05 -6.92 -18.43
CA PHE A 47 -2.31 -6.52 -19.64
C PHE A 47 -2.98 -6.97 -20.93
N TYR A 48 -3.75 -8.05 -20.86
CA TYR A 48 -4.60 -8.51 -21.96
C TYR A 48 -5.96 -7.78 -22.02
N PHE A 49 -6.17 -6.74 -21.20
CA PHE A 49 -7.44 -6.00 -21.08
C PHE A 49 -8.67 -6.87 -20.80
N LYS A 50 -8.49 -8.10 -20.32
CA LYS A 50 -9.58 -9.03 -20.01
C LYS A 50 -10.15 -8.80 -18.62
N ASP A 51 -9.30 -8.39 -17.68
CA ASP A 51 -9.69 -8.24 -16.28
C ASP A 51 -9.08 -6.95 -15.71
N LEU A 52 -9.91 -5.91 -15.52
CA LEU A 52 -9.48 -4.60 -15.00
C LEU A 52 -9.58 -4.50 -13.47
N THR A 53 -9.65 -5.63 -12.79
CA THR A 53 -9.89 -5.74 -11.36
C THR A 53 -8.75 -5.12 -10.55
N VAL A 54 -7.50 -5.35 -10.92
CA VAL A 54 -6.31 -4.77 -10.28
C VAL A 54 -6.34 -3.24 -10.33
N PHE A 55 -6.59 -2.68 -11.51
CA PHE A 55 -6.66 -1.23 -11.69
C PHE A 55 -7.77 -0.60 -10.85
N LYS A 56 -8.96 -1.20 -10.82
CA LYS A 56 -10.08 -0.71 -10.01
C LYS A 56 -9.78 -0.75 -8.52
N VAL A 57 -9.22 -1.85 -8.02
CA VAL A 57 -8.92 -2.01 -6.58
C VAL A 57 -7.85 -1.02 -6.13
N MET A 58 -6.76 -0.88 -6.89
CA MET A 58 -5.68 0.05 -6.53
C MET A 58 -6.14 1.51 -6.57
N PHE A 59 -6.88 1.90 -7.61
CA PHE A 59 -7.36 3.29 -7.73
C PHE A 59 -8.36 3.65 -6.64
N THR A 60 -9.31 2.75 -6.34
CA THR A 60 -10.25 2.96 -5.23
C THR A 60 -9.55 2.98 -3.89
N ALA A 61 -8.57 2.11 -3.64
CA ALA A 61 -7.78 2.13 -2.42
C ALA A 61 -7.03 3.45 -2.23
N ILE A 62 -6.41 4.00 -3.29
CA ILE A 62 -5.72 5.31 -3.24
C ILE A 62 -6.70 6.42 -2.86
N ILE A 63 -7.88 6.47 -3.49
CA ILE A 63 -8.89 7.50 -3.19
C ILE A 63 -9.38 7.37 -1.74
N VAL A 64 -9.68 6.15 -1.29
CA VAL A 64 -10.13 5.88 0.08
C VAL A 64 -9.06 6.30 1.08
N ALA A 65 -7.80 5.93 0.84
CA ALA A 65 -6.68 6.30 1.71
C ALA A 65 -6.49 7.82 1.78
N ALA A 66 -6.47 8.51 0.63
CA ALA A 66 -6.35 9.97 0.59
C ALA A 66 -7.50 10.63 1.37
N THR A 67 -8.74 10.20 1.13
CA THR A 67 -9.92 10.74 1.82
C THR A 67 -9.82 10.54 3.34
N LEU A 68 -9.39 9.35 3.78
CA LEU A 68 -9.27 9.02 5.20
C LEU A 68 -8.16 9.82 5.89
N ILE A 69 -7.03 10.05 5.21
CA ILE A 69 -5.92 10.86 5.73
C ILE A 69 -6.35 12.33 5.88
N PHE A 70 -6.99 12.92 4.86
CA PHE A 70 -7.48 14.30 4.94
C PHE A 70 -8.59 14.47 5.98
N LEU A 71 -9.47 13.49 6.13
CA LEU A 71 -10.52 13.49 7.15
C LEU A 71 -9.94 13.38 8.56
N ALA A 72 -8.96 12.50 8.77
CA ALA A 72 -8.24 12.37 10.03
C ALA A 72 -7.48 13.65 10.40
N SER A 73 -6.92 14.36 9.40
CA SER A 73 -6.29 15.65 9.63
C SER A 73 -7.29 16.75 9.98
N GLY A 74 -8.44 16.80 9.31
CA GLY A 74 -9.52 17.74 9.62
C GLY A 74 -10.13 17.55 11.00
N LEU A 75 -10.16 16.31 11.51
CA LEU A 75 -10.59 15.99 12.88
C LEU A 75 -9.50 16.24 13.94
N GLY A 76 -8.30 16.67 13.55
CA GLY A 76 -7.17 16.90 14.45
C GLY A 76 -6.58 15.62 15.04
N LEU A 77 -6.91 14.45 14.48
CA LEU A 77 -6.36 13.15 14.89
C LEU A 77 -4.97 12.91 14.31
N LEU A 78 -4.63 13.53 13.18
CA LEU A 78 -3.39 13.30 12.42
C LEU A 78 -2.76 14.64 12.00
N ASP A 79 -1.50 14.87 12.39
CA ASP A 79 -0.76 16.06 11.95
C ASP A 79 -0.11 15.81 10.58
N TYR A 80 -0.51 16.60 9.57
CA TYR A 80 0.06 16.50 8.22
C TYR A 80 1.54 16.87 8.16
N ASN A 81 2.04 17.67 9.11
CA ASN A 81 3.45 18.09 9.13
C ASN A 81 4.40 16.94 9.47
N LEU A 82 3.90 15.88 10.09
CA LEU A 82 4.66 14.69 10.44
C LEU A 82 4.67 13.64 9.32
N ILE A 83 3.83 13.82 8.30
CA ILE A 83 3.79 12.94 7.13
C ILE A 83 4.89 13.36 6.16
N TRP A 84 5.83 12.44 5.94
CA TRP A 84 6.87 12.64 4.93
C TRP A 84 6.29 12.47 3.53
N VAL A 85 6.18 13.58 2.80
CA VAL A 85 5.85 13.57 1.37
C VAL A 85 7.15 13.58 0.58
N PRO A 86 7.50 12.49 -0.12
CA PRO A 86 8.73 12.46 -0.91
C PRO A 86 8.66 13.49 -2.04
N PRO A 87 9.76 14.23 -2.32
CA PRO A 87 9.81 15.16 -3.44
C PRO A 87 9.59 14.44 -4.77
N THR A 88 8.80 15.05 -5.65
CA THR A 88 8.46 14.49 -6.97
C THR A 88 9.62 14.58 -7.93
N TYR A 89 10.46 13.55 -7.95
CA TYR A 89 11.50 13.37 -8.95
C TYR A 89 10.91 12.70 -10.21
N LEU A 90 10.59 13.48 -11.24
CA LEU A 90 9.99 12.96 -12.47
C LEU A 90 10.88 11.93 -13.17
N TRP A 91 12.19 12.17 -13.27
CA TRP A 91 13.10 11.32 -14.02
C TRP A 91 13.23 9.90 -13.44
N PRO A 92 13.59 9.72 -12.16
CA PRO A 92 13.63 8.38 -11.56
C PRO A 92 12.23 7.77 -11.41
N GLY A 93 11.17 8.58 -11.29
CA GLY A 93 9.79 8.08 -11.30
C GLY A 93 9.41 7.43 -12.64
N ILE A 94 9.73 8.08 -13.76
CA ILE A 94 9.47 7.54 -15.11
C ILE A 94 10.32 6.30 -15.37
N VAL A 95 11.63 6.37 -15.11
CA VAL A 95 12.55 5.25 -15.35
C VAL A 95 12.22 4.07 -14.44
N GLY A 96 12.00 4.31 -13.16
CA GLY A 96 11.63 3.27 -12.19
C GLY A 96 10.27 2.66 -12.50
N GLY A 97 9.27 3.47 -12.86
CA GLY A 97 7.95 3.00 -13.27
C GLY A 97 8.00 2.11 -14.51
N LEU A 98 8.82 2.47 -15.50
CA LEU A 98 8.98 1.67 -16.72
C LEU A 98 9.67 0.33 -16.43
N ILE A 99 10.76 0.33 -15.67
CA ILE A 99 11.48 -0.91 -15.27
C ILE A 99 10.55 -1.84 -14.47
N MET A 100 9.85 -1.30 -13.47
CA MET A 100 8.90 -2.07 -12.67
C MET A 100 7.72 -2.58 -13.50
N GLY A 101 7.21 -1.78 -14.44
CA GLY A 101 6.15 -2.18 -15.36
C GLY A 101 6.55 -3.32 -16.28
N VAL A 102 7.75 -3.27 -16.87
CA VAL A 102 8.30 -4.37 -17.68
C VAL A 102 8.47 -5.63 -16.83
N GLY A 103 9.01 -5.50 -15.61
CA GLY A 103 9.12 -6.61 -14.67
C GLY A 103 7.77 -7.24 -14.33
N PHE A 104 6.72 -6.43 -14.18
CA PHE A 104 5.37 -6.92 -13.91
C PHE A 104 4.79 -7.72 -15.09
N VAL A 105 5.02 -7.27 -16.34
CA VAL A 105 4.58 -7.98 -17.55
C VAL A 105 5.30 -9.33 -17.71
N VAL A 106 6.62 -9.33 -17.51
CA VAL A 106 7.46 -10.53 -17.72
C VAL A 106 7.28 -11.54 -16.59
N GLY A 107 7.20 -11.06 -15.35
CA GLY A 107 7.08 -11.90 -14.16
C GLY A 107 5.64 -12.36 -13.88
N GLY A 108 4.62 -11.60 -14.29
CA GLY A 108 3.22 -11.94 -14.01
C GLY A 108 2.81 -11.81 -12.53
N PHE A 109 3.62 -11.14 -11.71
CA PHE A 109 3.40 -10.95 -10.26
C PHE A 109 3.53 -9.48 -9.86
N CYS A 110 2.63 -9.02 -8.97
CA CYS A 110 2.77 -7.72 -8.35
C CYS A 110 3.92 -7.74 -7.32
N PRO A 111 4.62 -6.62 -7.07
CA PRO A 111 5.80 -6.60 -6.20
C PRO A 111 5.52 -7.07 -4.75
N GLY A 112 4.26 -6.98 -4.29
CA GLY A 112 3.85 -7.50 -2.99
C GLY A 112 3.57 -9.00 -2.96
N THR A 113 3.21 -9.60 -4.10
CA THR A 113 2.88 -11.03 -4.19
C THR A 113 4.04 -11.87 -4.73
N SER A 114 5.07 -11.26 -5.32
CA SER A 114 6.32 -11.95 -5.69
C SER A 114 7.09 -12.54 -4.51
N LEU A 115 6.78 -12.15 -3.27
CA LEU A 115 7.36 -12.73 -2.05
C LEU A 115 6.63 -14.01 -1.59
N VAL A 116 5.40 -14.24 -2.06
CA VAL A 116 4.50 -15.32 -1.62
C VAL A 116 4.18 -16.31 -2.75
N ALA A 117 4.36 -15.89 -4.01
CA ALA A 117 4.07 -16.66 -5.22
C ALA A 117 5.13 -17.71 -5.56
#